data_AF-A0A832B439-F1
#
_entry.id   AF-A0A832B439-F1
#
_cell.length_a   1.000
_cell.length_b   1.000
_cell.length_c   1.000
_cell.angle_alpha   90.00
_cell.angle_beta   90.00
_cell.angle_gamma   90.00
#
_symmetry.space_group_name_H-M   'P 1'
#
loop_
_entity.id
_entity.type
_entity.pdbx_description
1 polymer ?
#
loop_
_entity_poly.entity_id
_entity_poly.type
_entity_poly.pdbx_seq_one_letter_code
_entity_poly.pdbx_strand_id
1 'polypeptide(L)' 'MPTRLILVRHGQTLHNVAGKVAGWTDSPLSDVGRAQAEILA' A
#
# COMPACT_ATOMS: atom_id res chain seq x y z
N MET A 1 -6.00 30.95 1.93
CA MET A 1 -6.27 29.54 2.27
C MET A 1 -5.03 28.75 1.87
N PRO A 2 -4.35 28.05 2.78
CA PRO A 2 -3.20 27.22 2.42
C PRO A 2 -3.66 25.97 1.66
N THR A 3 -2.84 25.50 0.73
CA THR A 3 -3.05 24.22 0.05
C THR A 3 -2.92 23.07 1.05
N ARG A 4 -3.87 22.12 1.02
CA ARG A 4 -3.80 20.88 1.80
C ARG A 4 -3.43 19.72 0.88
N LEU A 5 -2.31 19.07 1.16
CA LEU A 5 -1.83 17.88 0.46
C LEU A 5 -1.87 16.69 1.41
N ILE A 6 -2.47 15.58 0.96
CA ILE A 6 -2.51 14.31 1.70
C ILE A 6 -1.71 13.29 0.89
N LEU A 7 -0.78 12.61 1.56
CA LEU A 7 0.05 11.56 0.96
C LEU A 7 -0.22 10.25 1.69
N VAL A 8 -0.39 9.17 0.94
CA VAL A 8 -0.65 7.83 1.48
C VAL A 8 0.29 6.85 0.80
N ARG A 9 0.95 6.00 1.59
CA ARG A 9 1.69 4.84 1.09
C ARG A 9 0.72 3.68 0.93
N HIS A 10 0.83 2.93 -0.17
CA HIS A 10 0.04 1.70 -0.36
C HIS A 10 0.30 0.68 0.78
N GLY A 11 -0.68 -0.20 1.00
CA GLY A 11 -0.58 -1.28 1.99
C GLY A 11 0.40 -2.38 1.58
N GLN A 12 0.63 -3.33 2.48
CA GLN A 12 1.49 -4.49 2.25
C GLN A 12 1.03 -5.31 1.03
N THR A 13 1.96 -5.69 0.14
CA THR A 13 1.71 -6.59 -1.00
C THR A 13 2.18 -8.01 -0.75
N LEU A 14 1.75 -8.97 -1.58
CA LEU A 14 2.25 -10.35 -1.51
C LEU A 14 3.77 -10.44 -1.75
N HIS A 15 4.35 -9.58 -2.59
CA HIS A 15 5.81 -9.51 -2.76
C HIS A 15 6.53 -9.01 -1.50
N ASN A 16 5.92 -8.09 -0.73
CA ASN A 16 6.50 -7.68 0.57
C ASN A 16 6.54 -8.87 1.54
N VAL A 17 5.45 -9.65 1.62
CA VAL A 17 5.38 -10.85 2.47
C VAL A 17 6.42 -11.89 2.04
N ALA A 18 6.60 -12.09 0.73
CA ALA A 18 7.56 -13.03 0.18
C ALA A 18 9.03 -12.54 0.18
N GLY A 19 9.31 -11.32 0.67
CA GLY A 19 10.65 -10.73 0.65
C GLY A 19 11.20 -10.46 -0.76
N LYS A 20 10.32 -10.28 -1.76
CA LYS A 20 10.70 -10.07 -3.16
C LYS A 20 10.80 -8.58 -3.48
N VAL A 21 11.83 -8.22 -4.25
CA VAL A 21 11.92 -6.88 -4.86
C VAL A 21 10.86 -6.79 -5.96
N ALA A 22 9.93 -5.84 -5.83
CA ALA A 22 8.80 -5.71 -6.74
C ALA A 22 9.12 -4.91 -8.02
N GLY A 23 9.96 -3.88 -7.95
CA GLY A 23 10.21 -3.00 -9.09
C GLY A 23 8.91 -2.45 -9.69
N TRP A 24 8.73 -2.62 -11.00
CA TRP A 24 7.53 -2.22 -11.75
C TRP A 24 6.65 -3.44 -12.01
N THR A 25 6.09 -4.04 -10.96
CA THR A 25 5.20 -5.21 -11.05
C THR A 25 3.88 -4.95 -10.32
N ASP A 26 2.82 -5.63 -10.75
CA ASP A 26 1.47 -5.47 -10.20
C ASP A 26 1.17 -6.54 -9.13
N SER A 27 1.92 -6.52 -8.03
CA SER A 27 1.69 -7.46 -6.93
C SER A 27 0.46 -7.04 -6.13
N PRO A 28 -0.54 -7.92 -5.92
CA PRO A 28 -1.74 -7.55 -5.20
C PRO A 28 -1.45 -7.29 -3.72
N LEU A 29 -2.33 -6.51 -3.07
CA LEU A 29 -2.31 -6.34 -1.61
C LEU A 29 -2.54 -7.68 -0.90
N SER A 30 -1.86 -7.87 0.23
CA SER A 30 -2.20 -8.93 1.18
C SER A 30 -3.49 -8.59 1.93
N ASP A 31 -4.03 -9.53 2.72
CA ASP A 31 -5.16 -9.24 3.61
C ASP A 31 -4.81 -8.11 4.61
N VAL A 32 -3.57 -8.10 5.11
CA VAL A 32 -3.05 -7.01 5.94
C VAL A 32 -3.03 -5.69 5.17
N GLY A 33 -2.60 -5.71 3.90
CA GLY A 33 -2.60 -4.53 3.04
C GLY A 33 -3.99 -3.96 2.77
N ARG A 34 -5.00 -4.84 2.62
CA ARG A 34 -6.41 -4.43 2.48
C ARG A 34 -6.93 -3.79 3.76
N ALA A 35 -6.70 -4.41 4.92
CA ALA A 35 -7.09 -3.84 6.21
C ALA A 35 -6.42 -2.47 6.47
N GLN A 36 -5.15 -2.30 6.07
CA GLN A 36 -4.46 -1.01 6.14
C GLN A 36 -5.14 0.07 5.29
N ALA A 37 -5.64 -0.29 4.10
CA ALA A 37 -6.37 0.64 3.25
C ALA A 37 -7.74 0.99 3.83
N GLU A 38 -8.44 0.02 4.43
CA GLU A 38 -9.74 0.22 5.08
C GLU A 38 -9.68 1.18 6.27
N ILE A 39 -8.59 1.16 7.06
CA ILE A 39 -8.41 2.09 8.21
C ILE A 39 -8.28 3.55 7.77
N LEU A 40 -7.92 3.82 6.52
CA LEU A 40 -7.78 5.17 5.97
C LEU A 40 -9.09 5.76 5.44
N ALA A 41 -10.13 4.93 5.27
CA ALA A 41 -11.44 5.34 4.78
C ALA A 41 -12.26 6.01 5.91
#